data_AF-A0A956YID7-F1
#
_entry.id   AF-A0A956YID7-F1
#
_cell.length_a   1.000
_cell.length_b   1.000
_cell.length_c   1.000
_cell.angle_alpha   90.00
_cell.angle_beta   90.00
_cell.angle_gamma   90.00
#
_symmetry.space_group_name_H-M   'P 1'
#
loop_
_entity.id
_entity.type
_entity.pdbx_description
1 polymer ?
#
loop_
_entity_poly.entity_id
_entity_poly.type
_entity_poly.pdbx_seq_one_letter_code
_entity_poly.pdbx_strand_id
1 'polypeptide(L)' 'MIADKTQRITPITDEYPTVELWEAERNADSLMELAYEREFLVESTAVPDIQFGL' A
#
# COMPACT_ATOMS: atom_id res chain seq x y z
N MET A 1 17.91 -18.27 -9.90
CA MET A 1 16.98 -17.13 -9.83
C MET A 1 16.62 -16.94 -8.38
N ILE A 2 17.06 -15.87 -7.73
CA ILE A 2 16.60 -15.55 -6.38
C ILE A 2 15.16 -15.08 -6.57
N ALA A 3 14.19 -15.92 -6.20
CA ALA A 3 12.79 -15.52 -6.24
C ALA A 3 12.65 -14.34 -5.29
N ASP A 4 12.18 -13.22 -5.82
CA ASP A 4 11.91 -12.02 -5.05
C ASP A 4 10.85 -12.37 -3.99
N LYS A 5 11.25 -12.33 -2.72
CA LYS A 5 10.45 -12.82 -1.59
C LYS A 5 9.43 -11.81 -1.09
N THR A 6 9.50 -10.57 -1.60
CA THR A 6 8.72 -9.46 -1.10
C THR A 6 7.84 -8.91 -2.22
N GLN A 7 6.54 -8.76 -1.93
CA GLN A 7 5.56 -8.15 -2.80
C GLN A 7 5.17 -6.80 -2.21
N ARG A 8 5.51 -5.71 -2.92
CA ARG A 8 5.22 -4.34 -2.50
C ARG A 8 4.03 -3.79 -3.27
N ILE A 9 3.08 -3.17 -2.57
CA ILE A 9 1.95 -2.45 -3.17
C ILE A 9 1.91 -1.03 -2.62
N THR A 10 1.72 -0.06 -3.52
CA THR A 10 1.61 1.36 -3.20
C THR A 10 0.29 1.90 -3.72
N PRO A 11 -0.73 2.08 -2.87
CA PRO A 11 -1.94 2.78 -3.24
C PRO A 11 -1.62 4.24 -3.56
N ILE A 12 -2.01 4.71 -4.75
CA ILE A 12 -1.94 6.13 -5.12
C ILE A 12 -3.34 6.69 -4.94
N THR A 13 -3.45 7.71 -4.09
CA THR A 13 -4.71 8.35 -3.72
C THR A 13 -4.59 9.86 -3.84
N ASP A 14 -5.68 10.51 -4.24
CA ASP A 14 -5.75 11.98 -4.36
C ASP A 14 -5.76 12.67 -2.98
N GLU A 15 -6.11 11.93 -1.93
CA GLU A 15 -6.11 12.37 -0.53
C GLU A 15 -5.53 11.26 0.35
N TYR A 16 -4.95 11.62 1.52
CA TYR A 16 -4.49 10.62 2.48
C TYR A 16 -5.63 9.65 2.83
N PRO A 17 -5.41 8.33 2.75
CA PRO A 17 -6.48 7.40 2.97
C PRO A 17 -7.01 7.51 4.41
N THR A 18 -8.33 7.47 4.55
CA THR A 18 -8.99 7.50 5.86
C THR A 18 -8.55 6.32 6.71
N VAL A 19 -8.62 6.44 8.04
CA VAL A 19 -8.16 5.42 9.00
C VAL A 19 -8.77 4.04 8.68
N GLU A 20 -10.01 4.01 8.24
CA GLU A 20 -10.75 2.82 7.86
C GLU A 20 -10.12 2.06 6.67
N LEU A 21 -9.54 2.78 5.70
CA LEU A 21 -8.85 2.15 4.57
C LEU A 21 -7.50 1.57 5.03
N TRP A 22 -6.79 2.27 5.90
CA TRP A 22 -5.55 1.76 6.51
C TRP A 22 -5.79 0.49 7.32
N GLU A 23 -6.89 0.43 8.09
CA GLU A 23 -7.26 -0.77 8.84
C GLU A 23 -7.64 -1.92 7.90
N ALA A 24 -8.40 -1.65 6.85
CA ALA A 24 -8.74 -2.65 5.84
C ALA A 24 -7.48 -3.21 5.14
N GLU A 25 -6.53 -2.35 4.77
CA GLU A 25 -5.26 -2.74 4.15
C GLU A 25 -4.39 -3.59 5.09
N ARG A 26 -4.25 -3.20 6.36
CA ARG A 26 -3.52 -4.01 7.36
C ARG A 26 -4.20 -5.35 7.63
N ASN A 27 -5.53 -5.39 7.66
CA ASN A 27 -6.26 -6.64 7.85
C ASN A 27 -6.11 -7.58 6.64
N ALA A 28 -5.92 -7.01 5.44
CA ALA A 28 -5.69 -7.77 4.22
C ALA A 28 -4.25 -8.31 4.10
N ASP A 29 -3.28 -7.72 4.80
CA ASP A 29 -1.85 -8.07 4.76
C ASP A 29 -1.61 -9.59 4.92
N SER A 30 -2.09 -10.16 6.03
CA SER A 30 -1.98 -11.59 6.32
C SER A 30 -2.63 -12.50 5.26
N LEU A 31 -3.72 -12.04 4.63
CA LEU A 31 -4.39 -12.80 3.56
C LEU A 31 -3.57 -12.76 2.27
N MET A 32 -2.90 -11.64 1.99
CA MET A 32 -2.04 -11.48 0.82
C MET A 32 -0.75 -12.28 0.97
N GLU A 33 -0.15 -12.31 2.16
CA GLU A 33 1.02 -13.16 2.43
C GLU A 33 0.70 -14.64 2.20
N LEU A 34 -0.45 -15.09 2.68
CA LEU A 34 -0.93 -16.46 2.48
C LEU A 34 -1.23 -16.78 1.00
N ALA A 35 -1.79 -15.83 0.26
CA ALA A 35 -2.16 -16.04 -1.14
C ALA A 35 -0.95 -16.09 -2.09
N TYR A 36 0.08 -15.28 -1.81
CA TYR A 36 1.23 -15.12 -2.69
C TYR A 36 2.50 -15.81 -2.20
N GLU A 37 2.48 -16.40 -1.00
CA GLU A 37 3.62 -17.05 -0.34
C GLU A 37 4.87 -16.14 -0.31
N ARG A 38 4.62 -14.84 -0.09
CA ARG A 38 5.62 -13.77 -0.10
C ARG A 38 5.34 -12.80 1.03
N GLU A 39 6.39 -12.16 1.54
CA GLU A 39 6.29 -11.04 2.46
C GLU A 39 5.54 -9.90 1.77
N PHE A 40 4.52 -9.34 2.41
CA PHE A 40 3.71 -8.28 1.83
C PHE A 40 4.01 -6.95 2.49
N LEU A 41 4.16 -5.90 1.69
CA LEU A 41 4.43 -4.56 2.18
C LEU A 41 3.48 -3.57 1.52
N VAL A 42 2.67 -2.91 2.35
CA VAL A 42 1.82 -1.80 1.94
C VAL A 42 2.50 -0.49 2.31
N GLU A 43 2.86 0.30 1.29
CA GLU A 43 3.36 1.67 1.47
C GLU A 43 2.29 2.63 0.97
N SER A 44 1.67 3.42 1.85
CA SER A 44 0.71 4.44 1.44
C SER A 44 1.39 5.77 1.17
N THR A 45 1.14 6.36 0.00
CA THR A 45 1.58 7.70 -0.36
C THR A 45 0.38 8.51 -0.83
N ALA A 46 0.13 9.66 -0.21
CA ALA A 46 -0.77 10.65 -0.78
C ALA A 46 0.03 11.48 -1.78
N VAL A 47 -0.56 11.79 -2.94
CA VAL A 47 0.03 12.78 -3.84
C VAL A 47 0.01 14.12 -3.09
N PRO A 48 1.15 14.83 -2.95
CA PRO A 48 1.15 16.15 -2.34
C PRO A 48 0.19 17.04 -3.13
N ASP A 49 -0.67 17.77 -2.44
CA ASP A 49 -1.56 18.74 -3.08
C ASP A 49 -0.68 19.83 -3.70
N ILE A 50 -0.40 19.71 -5.01
CA ILE A 50 0.42 20.66 -5.73
C ILE A 50 -0.42 21.92 -5.94
N GLN A 51 -0.51 22.75 -4.90
CA GLN A 51 -0.84 24.16 -5.05
C GLN A 51 0.38 24.88 -5.64
N PHE A 52 0.67 24.64 -6.93
CA PHE A 52 1.40 25.65 -7.71
C PHE A 52 0.42 26.81 -7.93
N GLY A 53 0.41 27.73 -6.95
CA GLY A 53 -0.30 28.99 -7.04
C GLY A 53 0.11 29.74 -8.29
N LEU A 54 -0.89 30.00 -9.14
CA LEU A 54 -0.90 31.02 -10.19
C LEU A 54 -0.73 32.42 -9.59
#